data_AF-A0A3E0AVQ2-F1
#
_entry.id   AF-A0A3E0AVQ2-F1
#
_cell.length_a   1.000
_cell.length_b   1.000
_cell.length_c   1.000
_cell.angle_alpha   90.00
_cell.angle_beta   90.00
_cell.angle_gamma   90.00
#
_symmetry.space_group_name_H-M   'P 1'
#
loop_
_entity.id
_entity.type
_entity.pdbx_description
1 polymer ?
#
loop_
_entity_poly.entity_id
_entity_poly.type
_entity_poly.pdbx_seq_one_letter_code
_entity_poly.pdbx_strand_id
1 'polypeptide(L)'
;MAGTIKRKIKFDDVEVIHAYLMNRHFFKTDAEKGDFLAIAYEMDFEQVISTVKLNERAESYLFLHYEKGITQREISEMFGTTQQAVQQSLQRSLKKFERAFHSFYLKRENKVKIKQIQSA
;
A
#
# COMPACT_ATOMS: atom_id res chain seq x y z
N MET A 1 -16.95 -13.84 -27.20
CA MET A 1 -15.98 -14.52 -26.33
C MET A 1 -15.04 -13.46 -25.75
N ALA A 2 -15.31 -13.00 -24.52
CA ALA A 2 -14.45 -12.03 -23.86
C ALA A 2 -13.19 -12.77 -23.36
N GLY A 3 -12.07 -12.57 -24.05
CA GLY A 3 -10.78 -13.13 -23.62
C GLY A 3 -10.41 -12.55 -22.25
N THR A 4 -10.41 -13.40 -21.23
CA THR A 4 -9.94 -13.02 -19.90
C THR A 4 -8.42 -12.86 -19.97
N ILE A 5 -7.95 -11.64 -20.21
CA ILE A 5 -6.53 -11.32 -20.09
C ILE A 5 -6.18 -11.48 -18.60
N LYS A 6 -5.53 -12.60 -18.25
CA LYS A 6 -4.92 -12.78 -16.93
C LYS A 6 -3.77 -11.79 -16.82
N ARG A 7 -4.05 -10.58 -16.31
CA ARG A 7 -3.00 -9.62 -15.95
C ARG A 7 -2.15 -10.27 -14.86
N LYS A 8 -0.83 -10.32 -15.03
CA LYS A 8 0.08 -10.65 -13.93
C LYS A 8 -0.05 -9.53 -12.91
N ILE A 9 -0.73 -9.79 -11.80
CA ILE A 9 -0.82 -8.88 -10.65
C ILE A 9 0.61 -8.73 -10.11
N LYS A 10 1.09 -7.49 -10.04
CA LYS A 10 2.38 -7.17 -9.44
C LYS A 10 2.18 -6.63 -8.03
N PHE A 11 3.19 -6.79 -7.20
CA PHE A 11 3.11 -6.44 -5.79
C PHE A 11 3.00 -4.93 -5.53
N ASP A 12 3.40 -4.12 -6.50
CA ASP A 12 3.31 -2.67 -6.52
C ASP A 12 2.00 -2.12 -7.12
N ASP A 13 1.07 -2.99 -7.53
CA ASP A 13 -0.23 -2.55 -8.05
C ASP A 13 -1.09 -1.93 -6.95
N VAL A 14 -1.83 -0.86 -7.28
CA VAL A 14 -2.72 -0.14 -6.36
C VAL A 14 -3.72 -1.07 -5.67
N GLU A 15 -4.24 -2.07 -6.39
CA GLU A 15 -5.19 -3.04 -5.85
C GLU A 15 -4.57 -3.91 -4.75
N VAL A 16 -3.29 -4.28 -4.89
CA VAL A 16 -2.54 -5.05 -3.89
C VAL A 16 -2.26 -4.19 -2.66
N ILE A 17 -1.84 -2.94 -2.86
CA ILE A 17 -1.60 -1.98 -1.78
C ILE A 17 -2.90 -1.71 -1.01
N HIS A 18 -4.01 -1.54 -1.73
CA HIS A 18 -5.33 -1.37 -1.15
C HIS A 18 -5.75 -2.60 -0.34
N ALA A 19 -5.59 -3.80 -0.92
CA ALA A 19 -5.90 -5.05 -0.24
C ALA A 19 -5.05 -5.25 1.03
N TYR A 20 -3.77 -4.89 0.98
CA TYR A 20 -2.91 -4.91 2.17
C TYR A 20 -3.42 -3.95 3.24
N LEU A 21 -3.67 -2.67 2.89
CA LEU A 21 -4.10 -1.67 3.87
C LEU A 21 -5.41 -2.07 4.56
N MET A 22 -6.36 -2.65 3.80
CA MET A 22 -7.62 -3.18 4.35
C MET A 22 -7.44 -4.39 5.27
N ASN A 23 -6.41 -5.21 5.04
CA ASN A 23 -6.19 -6.47 5.76
C ASN A 23 -4.94 -6.43 6.66
N ARG A 24 -4.36 -5.25 6.91
CA ARG A 24 -3.09 -5.11 7.60
C ARG A 24 -3.09 -5.78 8.98
N HIS A 25 -4.22 -5.72 9.69
CA HIS A 25 -4.36 -6.40 10.98
C HIS A 25 -4.13 -7.92 10.89
N PHE A 26 -4.61 -8.57 9.82
CA PHE A 26 -4.38 -9.99 9.60
C PHE A 26 -2.91 -10.28 9.31
N PHE A 27 -2.27 -9.50 8.45
CA PHE A 27 -0.83 -9.63 8.16
C PHE A 27 0.03 -9.46 9.41
N LYS A 28 -0.29 -8.47 10.27
CA LYS A 28 0.36 -8.33 11.58
C LYS A 28 0.17 -9.55 12.47
N THR A 29 -1.06 -10.05 12.57
CA THR A 29 -1.38 -11.21 13.40
C THR A 29 -0.62 -12.46 12.95
N ASP A 30 -0.51 -12.67 11.64
CA ASP A 30 0.22 -13.82 11.10
C ASP A 30 1.75 -13.63 11.19
N ALA A 31 2.24 -12.39 11.06
CA ALA A 31 3.63 -12.07 11.31
C ALA A 31 4.04 -12.32 12.77
N GLU A 32 3.18 -11.96 13.73
CA GLU A 32 3.37 -12.24 15.16
C GLU A 32 3.41 -13.75 15.47
N LYS A 33 2.70 -14.56 14.68
CA LYS A 33 2.76 -16.03 14.76
C LYS A 33 3.99 -16.64 14.11
N GLY A 34 4.87 -15.83 13.51
CA GLY A 34 6.09 -16.29 12.87
C GLY A 34 5.94 -16.70 11.40
N ASP A 35 4.84 -16.33 10.74
CA ASP A 35 4.73 -16.55 9.29
C ASP A 35 5.76 -15.69 8.55
N PHE A 36 6.74 -16.36 7.94
CA PHE A 36 7.84 -15.69 7.24
C PHE A 36 7.38 -14.79 6.08
N LEU A 37 6.32 -15.16 5.37
CA LEU A 37 5.79 -14.35 4.27
C LEU A 37 5.10 -13.11 4.82
N ALA A 38 4.29 -13.26 5.87
CA ALA A 38 3.65 -12.14 6.54
C ALA A 38 4.67 -11.14 7.12
N ILE A 39 5.74 -11.66 7.75
CA ILE A 39 6.86 -10.84 8.25
C ILE A 39 7.53 -10.08 7.10
N ALA A 40 7.87 -10.77 6.01
CA ALA A 40 8.50 -10.14 4.86
C ALA A 40 7.62 -9.05 4.25
N TYR A 41 6.31 -9.29 4.19
CA TYR A 41 5.35 -8.30 3.72
C TYR A 41 5.23 -7.09 4.63
N GLU A 42 5.07 -7.26 5.94
CA GLU A 42 5.03 -6.13 6.89
C GLU A 42 6.34 -5.33 6.83
N MET A 43 7.52 -5.98 6.77
CA MET A 43 8.80 -5.28 6.66
C MET A 43 8.90 -4.42 5.39
N ASP A 44 8.54 -4.98 4.23
CA ASP A 44 8.54 -4.25 2.96
C ASP A 44 7.56 -3.06 3.02
N PHE A 45 6.36 -3.27 3.58
CA PHE A 45 5.36 -2.24 3.70
C PHE A 45 5.76 -1.13 4.68
N GLU A 46 6.27 -1.45 5.87
CA GLU A 46 6.75 -0.47 6.83
C GLU A 46 7.90 0.37 6.24
N GLN A 47 8.83 -0.29 5.55
CA GLN A 47 9.92 0.40 4.89
C GLN A 47 9.43 1.35 3.80
N VAL A 48 8.42 0.96 3.00
CA VAL A 48 7.88 1.86 1.97
C VAL A 48 7.02 2.97 2.58
N ILE A 49 6.10 2.66 3.49
CA ILE A 49 5.20 3.64 4.12
C ILE A 49 6.00 4.73 4.84
N SER A 50 7.07 4.38 5.56
CA SER A 50 7.94 5.35 6.24
C SER A 50 8.63 6.35 5.31
N THR A 51 8.75 6.04 4.01
CA THR A 51 9.31 6.97 3.02
C THR A 51 8.27 7.90 2.40
N VAL A 52 6.98 7.57 2.52
CA VAL A 52 5.90 8.33 1.91
C VAL A 52 5.44 9.43 2.86
N LYS A 53 5.81 10.66 2.52
CA LYS A 53 5.32 11.84 3.24
C LYS A 53 3.90 12.21 2.80
N LEU A 54 2.96 12.03 3.72
CA LEU A 54 1.59 12.52 3.63
C LEU A 54 1.43 13.76 4.50
N ASN A 55 0.33 14.49 4.31
CA ASN A 55 -0.03 15.53 5.27
C ASN A 55 -0.92 14.91 6.36
N GLU A 56 -0.96 15.53 7.53
CA GLU A 56 -1.67 15.00 8.71
C GLU A 56 -3.13 14.64 8.41
N ARG A 57 -3.79 15.44 7.55
CA ARG A 57 -5.18 15.19 7.16
C ARG A 57 -5.32 13.94 6.28
N ALA A 58 -4.43 13.73 5.32
CA ALA A 58 -4.42 12.53 4.48
C ALA A 58 -4.05 11.27 5.28
N GLU A 59 -3.13 11.39 6.24
CA GLU A 59 -2.80 10.32 7.19
C GLU A 59 -4.02 9.93 8.02
N SER A 60 -4.73 10.93 8.54
CA SER A 60 -5.97 10.72 9.29
C SER A 60 -7.03 10.03 8.45
N TYR A 61 -7.23 10.44 7.19
CA TYR A 61 -8.21 9.79 6.30
C TYR A 61 -7.86 8.33 6.02
N LEU A 62 -6.59 8.02 5.79
CA LEU A 62 -6.15 6.63 5.59
C LEU A 62 -6.40 5.80 6.84
N PHE A 63 -5.98 6.30 8.01
CA PHE A 63 -6.17 5.60 9.28
C PHE A 63 -7.65 5.33 9.55
N LEU A 64 -8.50 6.35 9.45
CA LEU A 64 -9.94 6.19 9.72
C LEU A 64 -10.59 5.23 8.71
N HIS A 65 -10.24 5.33 7.44
CA HIS A 65 -10.87 4.51 6.41
C HIS A 65 -10.40 3.05 6.44
N TYR A 66 -9.09 2.82 6.46
CA TYR A 66 -8.50 1.48 6.33
C TYR A 66 -8.32 0.76 7.66
N GLU A 67 -7.95 1.48 8.72
CA GLU A 67 -7.67 0.86 10.03
C GLU A 67 -8.90 0.84 10.93
N LYS A 68 -9.77 1.86 10.83
CA LYS A 68 -11.01 1.94 11.63
C LYS A 68 -12.28 1.55 10.88
N GLY A 69 -12.19 1.30 9.56
CA GLY A 69 -13.34 0.91 8.75
C GLY A 69 -14.41 1.99 8.60
N ILE A 70 -14.08 3.25 8.87
CA ILE A 70 -15.03 4.37 8.79
C ILE A 70 -15.29 4.72 7.33
N THR A 71 -16.54 4.96 6.97
CA THR A 71 -16.91 5.28 5.59
C THR A 71 -16.42 6.68 5.19
N GLN A 72 -16.23 6.90 3.89
CA GLN A 72 -15.82 8.22 3.37
C GLN A 72 -16.84 9.32 3.68
N ARG A 73 -18.12 8.94 3.82
CA ARG A 73 -19.20 9.84 4.21
C ARG A 73 -19.01 10.31 5.66
N GLU A 74 -18.84 9.37 6.60
CA GLU A 74 -18.61 9.70 8.01
C GLU A 74 -17.33 10.52 8.19
N ILE A 75 -16.25 10.19 7.48
CA ILE A 75 -15.01 11.00 7.49
C ILE A 75 -15.30 12.42 6.97
N SER A 76 -16.11 12.56 5.94
CA SER A 76 -16.44 13.89 5.40
C SER A 76 -17.21 14.74 6.40
N GLU A 77 -18.10 14.12 7.18
CA GLU A 77 -18.86 14.76 8.26
C GLU A 77 -17.93 15.15 9.42
N MET A 78 -17.02 14.26 9.85
CA MET A 78 -16.05 14.52 10.92
C MET A 78 -15.11 15.70 10.63
N PHE A 79 -14.71 15.88 9.37
CA PHE A 79 -13.74 16.90 8.97
C PHE A 79 -14.36 18.13 8.32
N GLY A 80 -15.69 18.21 8.23
CA GLY A 80 -16.40 19.31 7.59
C GLY A 80 -16.02 19.51 6.13
N THR A 81 -15.88 18.42 5.37
CA THR A 81 -15.47 18.43 3.96
C THR A 81 -16.46 17.65 3.09
N THR A 82 -16.23 17.59 1.78
CA THR A 82 -17.06 16.78 0.87
C THR A 82 -16.53 15.35 0.77
N GLN A 83 -17.43 14.39 0.58
CA GLN A 83 -17.03 13.00 0.32
C GLN A 83 -16.08 12.89 -0.88
N GLN A 84 -16.28 13.70 -1.93
CA GLN A 84 -15.40 13.75 -3.08
C GLN A 84 -13.97 14.20 -2.72
N ALA A 85 -13.82 15.15 -1.80
CA ALA A 85 -12.50 15.59 -1.32
C ALA A 85 -11.78 14.48 -0.55
N VAL A 86 -12.51 13.73 0.30
CA VAL A 86 -11.99 12.54 0.99
C VAL A 86 -11.52 11.50 -0.02
N GLN A 87 -12.37 11.15 -0.99
CA GLN A 87 -12.04 10.19 -2.05
C GLN A 87 -10.78 10.58 -2.83
N GLN A 88 -10.68 11.85 -3.26
CA GLN A 88 -9.50 12.33 -3.98
C GLN A 88 -8.23 12.27 -3.13
N SER A 89 -8.34 12.59 -1.84
CA SER A 89 -7.21 12.51 -0.91
C SER A 89 -6.72 11.07 -0.72
N LEU A 90 -7.65 10.12 -0.54
CA LEU A 90 -7.34 8.69 -0.45
C LEU A 90 -6.67 8.19 -1.74
N GLN A 91 -7.24 8.50 -2.91
CA GLN A 91 -6.66 8.09 -4.20
C GLN A 91 -5.26 8.67 -4.43
N ARG A 92 -5.05 9.95 -4.11
CA ARG A 92 -3.72 10.57 -4.21
C ARG A 92 -2.72 9.91 -3.27
N SER A 93 -3.14 9.52 -2.08
CA SER A 93 -2.29 8.84 -1.10
C SER A 93 -1.92 7.43 -1.57
N LEU A 94 -2.90 6.65 -2.06
CA LEU A 94 -2.65 5.34 -2.67
C LEU A 94 -1.67 5.43 -3.84
N LYS A 95 -1.83 6.43 -4.72
CA LYS A 95 -0.91 6.63 -5.85
C LYS A 95 0.51 7.02 -5.41
N LYS A 96 0.66 7.69 -4.26
CA LYS A 96 1.98 7.94 -3.67
C LYS A 96 2.60 6.63 -3.17
N PHE A 97 1.84 5.78 -2.50
CA PHE A 97 2.31 4.47 -2.09
C PHE A 97 2.70 3.61 -3.30
N GLU A 98 1.86 3.53 -4.33
CA GLU A 98 2.14 2.82 -5.59
C GLU A 98 3.50 3.20 -6.16
N ARG A 99 3.77 4.50 -6.32
CA ARG A 99 5.06 4.99 -6.83
C ARG A 99 6.23 4.61 -5.92
N ALA A 100 6.02 4.64 -4.61
CA ALA A 100 7.05 4.29 -3.64
C ALA A 100 7.35 2.78 -3.67
N PHE A 101 6.33 1.93 -3.71
CA PHE A 101 6.48 0.47 -3.88
C PHE A 101 7.15 0.13 -5.20
N HIS A 102 6.69 0.72 -6.30
CA HIS A 102 7.30 0.53 -7.62
C HIS A 102 8.79 0.89 -7.60
N SER A 103 9.15 2.05 -7.04
CA SER A 103 10.55 2.46 -6.91
C SER A 103 11.36 1.52 -6.01
N PHE A 104 10.77 1.06 -4.90
CA PHE A 104 11.41 0.13 -3.98
C PHE A 104 11.74 -1.21 -4.66
N TYR A 105 10.77 -1.82 -5.34
CA TYR A 105 10.98 -3.09 -6.04
C TYR A 105 11.91 -2.97 -7.25
N LEU A 106 11.80 -1.89 -8.04
CA LEU A 106 12.75 -1.64 -9.14
C LEU A 106 14.19 -1.53 -8.64
N LYS A 107 14.43 -0.82 -7.52
CA LYS A 107 15.76 -0.72 -6.92
C LYS A 107 16.29 -2.08 -6.46
N ARG A 108 15.41 -2.94 -5.92
CA ARG A 108 15.75 -4.30 -5.50
C ARG A 108 16.13 -5.18 -6.69
N GLU A 109 15.32 -5.19 -7.74
CA GLU A 109 15.61 -5.94 -8.97
C GLU A 109 16.94 -5.52 -9.61
N ASN A 110 17.18 -4.21 -9.70
CA ASN A 110 18.42 -3.70 -10.27
C ASN A 110 19.65 -4.09 -9.43
N LYS A 111 19.55 -4.07 -8.10
CA LYS A 111 20.62 -4.56 -7.21
C LYS A 111 20.91 -6.05 -7.41
N VAL A 112 19.87 -6.88 -7.59
CA VAL A 112 20.03 -8.31 -7.86
C VAL A 112 20.76 -8.53 -9.19
N LYS A 113 20.36 -7.82 -10.25
CA LYS A 113 21.02 -7.90 -11.57
C LYS A 113 22.49 -7.49 -11.51
N ILE A 114 22.83 -6.40 -10.82
CA ILE A 114 24.23 -5.96 -10.66
C ILE A 114 25.07 -7.02 -9.94
N LYS A 115 24.54 -7.61 -8.86
CA LYS A 115 25.24 -8.67 -8.12
C LYS A 115 25.47 -9.91 -8.98
N GLN A 116 24.49 -10.31 -9.80
CA GLN A 116 24.64 -11.46 -10.69
C GLN A 116 25.73 -11.22 -11.75
N ILE A 117 25.82 -10.00 -12.29
CA ILE A 117 26.88 -9.62 -13.24
C ILE A 117 28.26 -9.61 -12.56
N GLN A 118 28.35 -9.21 -11.29
CA GLN A 118 29.62 -9.19 -10.54
C GLN A 118 30.05 -10.57 -10.02
N SER A 119 29.15 -11.55 -10.01
CA SER A 119 29.40 -12.92 -9.54
C SER A 119 29.62 -13.92 -10.69
N ALA A 120 29.56 -13.44 -11.94
CA ALA A 120 29.80 -14.19 -13.18
C ALA A 120 31.18 -13.82 -13.74
#